data_AF-G3F465-F1
#
_entry.id   AF-G3F465-F1
#
_cell.length_a   1.000
_cell.length_b   1.000
_cell.length_c   1.000
_cell.angle_alpha   90.00
_cell.angle_beta   90.00
_cell.angle_gamma   90.00
#
_symmetry.space_group_name_H-M   'P 1'
#
loop_
_entity.id
_entity.type
_entity.pdbx_description
1 polymer ?
#
loop_
_entity_poly.entity_id
_entity_poly.type
_entity_poly.pdbx_seq_one_letter_code
_entity_poly.pdbx_strand_id
1 'polypeptide(L)'
;FADLVSRAAIKARCHYINKKWLGGMLTNWSTTKKGLYKFRDLRIKQKMGRLKQLNKRDVTRLKRQLAHLQEYLGGIKYMTRLPDIVIILDQHKEYIALLECITLES
;
A
#
# COMPACT_ATOMS: atom_id res chain seq x y z
N PHE A 1 4.21 -15.45 8.37
CA PHE A 1 3.85 -14.21 9.10
C PHE A 1 2.85 -13.31 8.37
N ALA A 2 2.91 -13.19 7.03
CA ALA A 2 2.05 -12.27 6.28
C ALA A 2 0.54 -12.33 6.59
N ASP A 3 -0.02 -13.54 6.70
CA ASP A 3 -1.46 -13.71 6.98
C ASP A 3 -1.84 -13.47 8.44
N LEU A 4 -0.87 -13.58 9.35
CA LEU A 4 -1.08 -13.27 10.77
C LEU A 4 -1.06 -11.76 10.98
N VAL A 5 -0.10 -11.06 10.35
CA VAL A 5 0.01 -9.60 10.40
C VAL A 5 -1.26 -8.94 9.89
N SER A 6 -1.77 -9.35 8.73
CA SER A 6 -3.01 -8.79 8.17
C SER A 6 -4.21 -9.03 9.10
N ARG A 7 -4.38 -10.24 9.62
CA ARG A 7 -5.46 -10.58 10.54
C ARG A 7 -5.39 -9.78 11.85
N ALA A 8 -4.20 -9.68 12.45
CA ALA A 8 -3.99 -8.92 13.67
C ALA A 8 -4.28 -7.43 13.47
N ALA A 9 -3.74 -6.84 12.39
CA ALA A 9 -3.97 -5.43 12.07
C ALA A 9 -5.44 -5.13 11.77
N ILE A 10 -6.14 -6.00 11.04
CA ILE A 10 -7.58 -5.84 10.78
C ILE A 10 -8.38 -5.89 12.09
N LYS A 11 -8.07 -6.82 13.00
CA LYS A 11 -8.71 -6.90 14.32
C LYS A 11 -8.44 -5.66 15.17
N ALA A 12 -7.20 -5.16 15.15
CA ALA A 12 -6.79 -3.96 15.87
C ALA A 12 -7.19 -2.65 15.18
N ARG A 13 -7.80 -2.71 13.98
CA ARG A 13 -8.12 -1.55 13.13
C ARG A 13 -6.89 -0.68 12.78
N CYS A 14 -5.72 -1.31 12.68
CA CYS A 14 -4.47 -0.67 12.31
C CYS A 14 -4.15 -0.87 10.82
N HIS A 15 -3.25 -0.03 10.32
CA HIS A 15 -2.66 -0.21 8.99
C HIS A 15 -1.59 -1.31 9.01
N TYR A 16 -1.34 -1.92 7.85
CA TYR A 16 -0.32 -2.95 7.75
C TYR A 16 0.30 -3.02 6.36
N ILE A 17 1.51 -3.57 6.32
CA ILE A 17 2.17 -4.06 5.12
C ILE A 17 2.60 -5.49 5.44
N ASN A 18 2.11 -6.45 4.67
CA ASN A 18 2.37 -7.88 4.86
C ASN A 18 3.00 -8.55 3.63
N LYS A 19 3.26 -7.74 2.61
CA LYS A 19 4.06 -8.07 1.43
C LYS A 19 5.35 -7.27 1.53
N LYS A 20 6.05 -7.10 0.42
CA LYS A 20 7.33 -6.39 0.40
C LYS A 20 7.15 -4.89 0.65
N TRP A 21 7.93 -4.34 1.57
CA TRP A 21 8.10 -2.91 1.74
C TRP A 21 8.78 -2.30 0.51
N LEU A 22 8.17 -1.28 -0.07
CA LEU A 22 8.78 -0.54 -1.18
C LEU A 22 9.59 0.62 -0.59
N GLY A 23 10.85 0.74 -1.01
CA GLY A 23 11.68 1.86 -0.60
C GLY A 23 11.04 3.20 -0.97
N GLY A 24 11.11 4.16 -0.05
CA GLY A 24 10.49 5.47 -0.13
C GLY A 24 9.04 5.52 0.38
N MET A 25 8.53 4.46 1.00
CA MET A 25 7.13 4.43 1.47
C MET A 25 6.84 5.53 2.49
N LEU A 26 7.76 5.77 3.42
CA LEU A 26 7.67 6.83 4.43
C LEU A 26 8.47 8.07 4.02
N THR A 27 9.71 7.91 3.58
CA THR A 27 10.60 9.04 3.25
C THR A 27 10.17 9.81 1.99
N ASN A 28 9.46 9.16 1.06
CA ASN A 28 8.86 9.81 -0.11
C ASN A 28 7.32 9.74 -0.05
N TRP A 29 6.76 10.20 1.05
CA TRP A 29 5.32 10.16 1.32
C TRP A 29 4.45 10.83 0.25
N SER A 30 4.95 11.89 -0.41
CA SER A 30 4.24 12.53 -1.53
C SER A 30 3.97 11.55 -2.67
N THR A 31 4.96 10.70 -3.00
CA THR A 31 4.82 9.67 -4.04
C THR A 31 3.90 8.54 -3.58
N THR A 32 4.02 8.10 -2.32
CA THR A 32 3.11 7.11 -1.73
C THR A 32 1.66 7.58 -1.76
N LYS A 33 1.40 8.84 -1.39
CA LYS A 33 0.08 9.48 -1.49
C LYS A 33 -0.46 9.45 -2.93
N LYS A 34 0.37 9.82 -3.92
CA LYS A 34 -0.03 9.73 -5.35
C LYS A 34 -0.42 8.31 -5.73
N GLY A 35 0.33 7.30 -5.27
CA GLY A 35 0.01 5.88 -5.44
C GLY A 35 -1.34 5.51 -4.82
N LEU A 36 -1.61 5.96 -3.58
CA LEU A 36 -2.87 5.75 -2.86
C LEU A 36 -4.06 6.40 -3.58
N TYR A 37 -3.89 7.62 -4.09
CA TYR A 37 -4.93 8.29 -4.88
C TYR A 37 -5.26 7.53 -6.15
N LYS A 38 -4.24 7.09 -6.89
CA LYS A 38 -4.42 6.28 -8.09
C LYS A 38 -5.10 4.95 -7.79
N PHE A 39 -4.73 4.31 -6.69
CA PHE A 39 -5.35 3.08 -6.23
C PHE A 39 -6.85 3.28 -5.94
N ARG A 40 -7.20 4.35 -5.23
CA ARG A 40 -8.59 4.72 -4.94
C ARG A 40 -9.39 4.96 -6.22
N ASP A 41 -8.86 5.74 -7.15
CA ASP A 41 -9.51 6.06 -8.43
C ASP A 41 -9.77 4.79 -9.27
N LEU A 42 -8.77 3.92 -9.42
CA LEU A 42 -8.92 2.66 -10.15
C LEU A 42 -9.96 1.73 -9.51
N ARG A 43 -10.02 1.69 -8.17
CA ARG A 43 -11.02 0.89 -7.45
C ARG A 43 -12.44 1.43 -7.67
N ILE A 44 -12.62 2.75 -7.69
CA ILE A 44 -13.91 3.40 -8.01
C ILE A 44 -14.30 3.09 -9.45
N LYS A 45 -13.39 3.27 -10.42
CA LYS A 45 -13.63 2.97 -11.84
C LYS A 45 -14.00 1.51 -12.07
N GLN A 46 -13.37 0.58 -11.34
CA GLN A 46 -13.73 -0.83 -11.38
C GLN A 46 -15.14 -1.07 -10.84
N LYS A 47 -15.47 -0.49 -9.67
CA LYS A 47 -16.78 -0.66 -9.03
C LYS A 47 -17.92 -0.07 -9.87
N MET A 48 -17.69 1.08 -10.51
CA MET A 48 -18.66 1.74 -11.39
C MET A 48 -18.77 1.08 -12.77
N GLY A 49 -18.01 0.01 -13.05
CA GLY A 49 -18.04 -0.67 -14.35
C GLY A 49 -17.43 0.13 -15.51
N ARG A 50 -16.89 1.33 -15.28
CA ARG A 50 -16.28 2.21 -16.30
C ARG A 50 -15.11 1.56 -17.02
N LEU A 51 -14.41 0.62 -16.37
CA LEU A 51 -13.37 -0.16 -17.04
C LEU A 51 -13.89 -0.97 -18.22
N LYS A 52 -15.16 -1.40 -18.22
CA LYS A 52 -15.75 -2.22 -19.29
C LYS A 52 -15.97 -1.45 -20.60
N GLN A 53 -15.93 -0.11 -20.55
CA GLN A 53 -16.07 0.75 -21.73
C GLN A 53 -14.74 0.90 -22.51
N LEU A 54 -13.64 0.36 -21.99
CA LEU A 54 -12.33 0.41 -22.62
C LEU A 54 -12.02 -0.85 -23.43
N ASN A 55 -11.03 -0.75 -24.31
CA ASN A 55 -10.54 -1.89 -25.08
C ASN A 55 -9.96 -2.99 -24.18
N LYS A 56 -10.10 -4.26 -24.59
CA LYS A 56 -9.67 -5.44 -23.80
C LYS A 56 -8.21 -5.35 -23.32
N ARG A 57 -7.32 -4.77 -24.13
CA ARG A 57 -5.89 -4.55 -23.80
C ARG A 57 -5.75 -3.59 -22.61
N ASP A 58 -6.45 -2.47 -22.63
CA ASP A 58 -6.41 -1.46 -21.58
C ASP A 58 -7.05 -1.96 -20.28
N VAL A 59 -8.15 -2.70 -20.39
CA VAL A 59 -8.78 -3.35 -19.23
C VAL A 59 -7.80 -4.29 -18.54
N THR A 60 -7.08 -5.09 -19.31
CA THR A 60 -6.10 -6.05 -18.76
C THR A 60 -4.95 -5.33 -18.07
N ARG A 61 -4.42 -4.25 -18.68
CA ARG A 61 -3.38 -3.41 -18.09
C ARG A 61 -3.84 -2.79 -16.76
N LEU A 62 -5.03 -2.20 -16.73
CA LEU A 62 -5.59 -1.55 -15.54
C LEU A 62 -5.90 -2.55 -14.43
N LYS A 63 -6.38 -3.75 -14.76
CA LYS A 63 -6.57 -4.83 -13.78
C LYS A 63 -5.25 -5.28 -13.15
N ARG A 64 -4.19 -5.46 -13.95
CA ARG A 64 -2.85 -5.78 -13.44
C ARG A 64 -2.32 -4.69 -12.52
N GLN A 65 -2.46 -3.42 -12.94
CA GLN A 65 -2.07 -2.28 -12.12
C GLN A 65 -2.86 -2.23 -10.80
N LEU A 66 -4.17 -2.47 -10.84
CA LEU A 66 -5.00 -2.48 -9.64
C LEU A 66 -4.60 -3.62 -8.69
N ALA A 67 -4.34 -4.81 -9.22
CA ALA A 67 -3.89 -5.95 -8.43
C ALA A 67 -2.54 -5.65 -7.74
N HIS A 68 -1.60 -5.06 -8.48
CA HIS A 68 -0.33 -4.62 -7.91
C HIS A 68 -0.55 -3.58 -6.80
N LEU A 69 -1.31 -2.51 -7.04
CA LEU A 69 -1.57 -1.50 -6.00
C LEU A 69 -2.31 -2.09 -4.79
N GLN A 70 -3.22 -3.05 -4.99
CA GLN A 70 -3.91 -3.75 -3.91
C GLN A 70 -2.97 -4.61 -3.06
N GLU A 71 -1.96 -5.21 -3.68
CA GLU A 71 -0.95 -6.02 -3.01
C GLU A 71 -0.04 -5.18 -2.10
N TYR A 72 0.46 -4.04 -2.61
CA TYR A 72 1.46 -3.23 -1.90
C TYR A 72 0.86 -2.11 -1.03
N LEU A 73 -0.23 -1.48 -1.46
CA LEU A 73 -0.84 -0.34 -0.77
C LEU A 73 -2.16 -0.70 -0.07
N GLY A 74 -2.64 -1.93 -0.24
CA GLY A 74 -3.97 -2.34 0.25
C GLY A 74 -4.16 -2.21 1.77
N GLY A 75 -3.11 -2.49 2.54
CA GLY A 75 -3.16 -2.41 4.01
C GLY A 75 -2.94 -1.00 4.57
N ILE A 76 -2.41 -0.07 3.76
CA ILE A 76 -2.24 1.35 4.10
C ILE A 76 -3.21 2.28 3.38
N LYS A 77 -4.23 1.71 2.70
CA LYS A 77 -5.15 2.47 1.83
C LYS A 77 -5.94 3.59 2.51
N TYR A 78 -6.03 3.56 3.83
CA TYR A 78 -6.75 4.53 4.65
C TYR A 78 -5.81 5.52 5.36
N MET A 79 -4.48 5.40 5.19
CA MET A 79 -3.52 6.36 5.75
C MET A 79 -3.62 7.69 5.02
N THR A 80 -3.75 8.78 5.78
CA THR A 80 -3.81 10.15 5.28
C THR A 80 -2.55 10.95 5.59
N ARG A 81 -1.85 10.58 6.66
CA ARG A 81 -0.59 11.16 7.14
C ARG A 81 0.44 10.07 7.42
N LEU A 82 1.67 10.49 7.67
CA LEU A 82 2.72 9.58 8.14
C LEU A 82 2.33 8.98 9.50
N PRO A 83 2.68 7.72 9.76
CA PRO A 83 2.41 7.09 11.05
C PRO A 83 3.36 7.65 12.11
N ASP A 84 2.83 7.90 13.31
CA ASP A 84 3.63 8.31 14.46
C ASP A 84 4.35 7.11 15.11
N ILE A 85 3.81 5.90 14.93
CA ILE A 85 4.34 4.64 15.49
C ILE A 85 4.35 3.58 14.38
N VAL A 86 5.47 2.88 14.23
CA VAL A 86 5.65 1.76 13.31
C VAL A 86 6.12 0.54 14.10
N ILE A 87 5.46 -0.61 13.88
CA ILE A 87 5.86 -1.89 14.48
C ILE A 87 6.41 -2.77 13.34
N ILE A 88 7.70 -3.12 13.45
CA ILE A 88 8.40 -3.92 12.44
C ILE A 88 8.64 -5.33 13.00
N LEU A 89 8.31 -6.35 12.21
CA LEU A 89 8.65 -7.74 12.51
C LEU A 89 9.87 -8.12 11.67
N ASP A 90 10.88 -8.73 12.29
CA ASP A 90 12.10 -9.19 11.64
C ASP A 90 12.87 -8.03 10.94
N GLN A 91 13.58 -7.26 11.75
CA GLN A 91 14.39 -6.11 11.31
C GLN A 91 15.46 -6.46 10.27
N HIS A 92 15.95 -7.69 10.24
CA HIS A 92 16.96 -8.11 9.26
C HIS A 92 16.36 -8.22 7.86
N LYS A 93 15.12 -8.71 7.75
CA LYS A 93 14.41 -8.78 6.47
C LYS A 93 13.85 -7.43 6.04
N GLU A 94 13.33 -6.66 6.98
CA GLU A 94 12.67 -5.38 6.72
C GLU A 94 13.58 -4.18 7.03
N TYR A 95 14.87 -4.30 6.73
CA TYR A 95 15.87 -3.27 7.06
C TYR A 95 15.57 -1.91 6.41
N ILE A 96 14.96 -1.91 5.21
CA ILE A 96 14.58 -0.67 4.51
C ILE A 96 13.52 0.10 5.32
N ALA A 97 12.53 -0.61 5.86
CA ALA A 97 11.48 0.00 6.68
C ALA A 97 12.08 0.63 7.94
N LEU A 98 13.05 -0.05 8.57
CA LEU A 98 13.78 0.45 9.73
C LEU A 98 14.55 1.73 9.40
N LEU A 99 15.34 1.72 8.31
CA LEU A 99 16.13 2.89 7.89
C LEU A 99 15.26 4.11 7.59
N GLU A 100 14.10 3.90 6.94
CA GLU A 100 13.16 4.97 6.67
C GLU A 100 12.56 5.57 7.95
N CYS A 101 12.25 4.73 8.95
CA CYS A 101 11.77 5.22 10.24
C CYS A 101 12.82 6.09 10.94
N ILE A 102 14.08 5.61 11.00
CA ILE A 102 15.20 6.35 11.63
C ILE A 102 15.42 7.70 10.93
N THR A 103 15.34 7.72 9.60
CA THR A 103 15.55 8.95 8.80
C THR A 103 14.49 10.01 9.06
N LEU A 104 13.26 9.62 9.43
CA LEU A 104 12.17 10.58 9.70
C LEU A 104 12.14 11.09 11.14
N GLU A 105 12.83 10.41 12.05
CA GLU A 105 12.99 10.83 13.44
C GLU A 105 14.16 11.82 13.61
N SER A 106 15.09 11.83 12.65
CA SER A 106 16.26 12.72 12.60
C SER A 106 15.94 14.09 11.99
#